data_AF-A0A937QM51-F1
#
_entry.id   AF-A0A937QM51-F1
#
_cell.length_a   1.000
_cell.length_b   1.000
_cell.length_c   1.000
_cell.angle_alpha   90.00
_cell.angle_beta   90.00
_cell.angle_gamma   90.00
#
_symmetry.space_group_name_H-M   'P 1'
#
loop_
_entity.id
_entity.type
_entity.pdbx_description
1 polymer ?
#
loop_
_entity_poly.entity_id
_entity_poly.type
_entity_poly.pdbx_seq_one_letter_code
_entity_poly.pdbx_strand_id
1 'polypeptide(L)'
;MSENKKPIDRRSFLRNGMRGGCLAALGLVAGSSAHKNKKVDMVWQIDPFTCVSCGNCATYCVLEESAVKAVQVYAICGYCDFCPGYLEPAAALDSGAENELCPTGAIVRKFIEEPYYEYTIDETLCIGCAKCVK
;
A
#
# COMPACT_ATOMS: atom_id res chain seq x y z
N MET A 1 33.58 -46.30 33.77
CA MET A 1 32.63 -46.73 32.73
C MET A 1 33.12 -46.18 31.40
N SER A 2 33.90 -46.97 30.66
CA SER A 2 34.66 -46.50 29.49
C SER A 2 33.72 -46.35 28.29
N GLU A 3 33.63 -45.16 27.70
CA GLU A 3 32.87 -44.91 26.47
C GLU A 3 33.47 -45.71 25.31
N ASN A 4 32.71 -46.70 24.83
CA ASN A 4 33.06 -47.48 23.64
C ASN A 4 32.65 -46.69 22.38
N LYS A 5 33.56 -45.84 21.85
CA LYS A 5 33.36 -45.17 20.55
C LYS A 5 33.50 -46.20 19.43
N LYS A 6 32.38 -46.82 19.03
CA LYS A 6 32.32 -47.67 17.84
C LYS A 6 32.80 -46.86 16.61
N PRO A 7 33.76 -47.36 15.81
CA PRO A 7 34.24 -46.66 14.64
C PRO A 7 33.08 -46.52 13.65
N ILE A 8 32.90 -45.31 13.12
CA ILE A 8 31.82 -45.01 12.18
C ILE A 8 32.08 -45.82 10.90
N ASP A 9 31.18 -46.75 10.61
CA ASP A 9 31.23 -47.53 9.38
C ASP A 9 31.02 -46.62 8.16
N ARG A 10 31.88 -46.78 7.14
CA ARG A 10 31.89 -45.94 5.92
C ARG A 10 30.53 -45.99 5.22
N ARG A 11 29.86 -47.15 5.22
CA ARG A 11 28.52 -47.31 4.65
C ARG A 11 27.45 -46.58 5.47
N SER A 12 27.59 -46.58 6.80
CA SER A 12 26.70 -45.83 7.70
C SER A 12 26.84 -44.32 7.51
N PHE A 13 28.08 -43.83 7.34
CA PHE A 13 28.35 -42.43 7.03
C PHE A 13 27.73 -41.99 5.71
N LEU A 14 27.95 -42.75 4.63
CA LEU A 14 27.36 -42.46 3.32
C LEU A 14 25.82 -42.50 3.34
N ARG A 15 25.24 -43.49 4.02
CA ARG A 15 23.78 -43.61 4.14
C ARG A 15 23.16 -42.45 4.92
N ASN A 16 23.79 -42.03 6.02
CA ASN A 16 23.29 -40.92 6.83
C ASN A 16 23.52 -39.57 6.13
N GLY A 17 24.65 -39.40 5.43
CA GLY A 17 24.92 -38.22 4.60
C GLY A 17 23.92 -38.09 3.45
N MET A 18 23.60 -39.20 2.77
CA MET A 18 22.58 -39.21 1.71
C MET A 18 21.20 -38.83 2.26
N ARG A 19 20.79 -39.38 3.42
CA ARG A 19 19.52 -39.02 4.07
C ARG A 19 19.47 -37.55 4.50
N GLY A 20 20.55 -37.04 5.08
CA GLY A 20 20.66 -35.63 5.45
C GLY A 20 20.61 -34.70 4.23
N GLY A 21 21.29 -35.07 3.15
CA GLY A 21 21.25 -34.34 1.87
C GLY A 21 19.85 -34.31 1.26
N CYS A 22 19.13 -35.45 1.27
CA CYS A 22 17.75 -35.51 0.80
C CYS A 22 16.81 -34.64 1.63
N LEU A 23 16.95 -34.65 2.97
CA LEU A 23 16.14 -33.80 3.85
C LEU A 23 16.43 -32.31 3.63
N ALA A 24 17.70 -31.93 3.45
CA ALA A 24 18.08 -30.56 3.15
C ALA A 24 17.53 -30.11 1.78
N ALA A 25 17.61 -30.96 0.76
CA ALA A 25 17.02 -30.69 -0.56
C ALA A 25 15.50 -30.52 -0.48
N LEU A 26 14.80 -31.39 0.24
CA LEU A 26 13.35 -31.27 0.46
C LEU A 26 12.99 -29.99 1.22
N GLY A 27 13.77 -29.64 2.24
CA GLY A 27 13.61 -28.39 2.98
C GLY A 27 13.79 -27.15 2.10
N LEU A 28 14.80 -27.16 1.22
CA LEU A 28 15.04 -26.06 0.27
C LEU A 28 13.91 -25.93 -0.77
N VAL A 29 13.43 -27.05 -1.31
CA VAL A 29 12.32 -27.05 -2.28
C VAL A 29 11.03 -26.57 -1.62
N ALA A 30 10.70 -27.08 -0.43
CA ALA A 30 9.51 -26.66 0.31
C ALA A 30 9.58 -25.18 0.73
N GLY A 31 10.72 -24.74 1.27
CA GLY A 31 10.93 -23.36 1.71
C GLY A 31 10.88 -22.35 0.56
N SER A 32 11.52 -22.66 -0.57
CA SER A 32 11.48 -21.78 -1.76
C SER A 32 10.09 -21.70 -2.39
N SER A 33 9.33 -22.80 -2.39
CA SER A 33 7.95 -22.82 -2.92
C SER A 33 6.99 -22.02 -2.03
N ALA A 34 7.15 -22.10 -0.70
CA ALA A 34 6.38 -21.29 0.23
C ALA A 34 6.68 -19.79 0.09
N HIS A 35 7.96 -19.42 -0.13
CA HIS A 35 8.35 -18.03 -0.32
C HIS A 35 7.79 -17.42 -1.61
N LYS A 36 7.72 -18.20 -2.71
CA LYS A 36 7.16 -17.75 -3.99
C LYS A 36 5.65 -17.53 -3.97
N ASN A 37 4.94 -18.08 -2.99
CA ASN A 37 3.49 -17.95 -2.86
C ASN A 37 3.04 -16.73 -2.05
N LYS A 38 3.93 -15.77 -1.78
CA LYS A 38 3.50 -14.45 -1.33
C LYS A 38 2.68 -13.81 -2.45
N LYS A 39 1.35 -13.92 -2.34
CA LYS A 39 0.43 -13.15 -3.16
C LYS A 39 0.74 -11.68 -2.90
N VAL A 40 1.00 -10.93 -3.97
CA VAL A 40 0.92 -9.47 -3.90
C VAL A 40 -0.54 -9.16 -3.61
N ASP A 41 -0.81 -8.35 -2.59
CA ASP A 41 -2.17 -7.89 -2.32
C ASP A 41 -2.63 -7.09 -3.55
N MET A 42 -3.54 -7.68 -4.30
CA MET A 42 -4.11 -7.05 -5.49
C MET A 42 -5.26 -6.18 -5.04
N VAL A 43 -5.19 -4.90 -5.40
CA VAL A 43 -6.28 -3.95 -5.18
C VAL A 43 -6.98 -3.67 -6.50
N TRP A 44 -8.29 -3.42 -6.43
CA TRP A 44 -9.04 -2.93 -7.58
C TRP A 44 -8.66 -1.47 -7.81
N GLN A 45 -7.91 -1.19 -8.89
CA GLN A 45 -7.57 0.19 -9.26
C GLN A 45 -8.47 0.69 -10.38
N ILE A 46 -8.92 1.94 -10.24
CA ILE A 46 -9.57 2.70 -11.31
C ILE A 46 -8.47 3.26 -12.21
N ASP A 47 -8.65 3.18 -13.52
CA ASP A 47 -7.78 3.88 -14.47
C ASP A 47 -8.08 5.40 -14.42
N PRO A 48 -7.17 6.23 -13.89
CA PRO A 48 -7.41 7.66 -13.73
C PRO A 48 -7.58 8.38 -15.07
N PHE A 49 -7.03 7.86 -16.17
CA PHE A 49 -7.15 8.47 -17.50
C PHE A 49 -8.51 8.23 -18.15
N THR A 50 -9.29 7.29 -17.63
CA THR A 50 -10.66 7.00 -18.10
C THR A 50 -11.73 7.53 -17.17
N CYS A 51 -11.36 7.95 -15.95
CA CYS A 51 -12.28 8.50 -14.98
C CYS A 51 -12.78 9.88 -15.45
N VAL A 52 -14.11 10.02 -15.60
CA VAL A 52 -14.76 11.28 -15.97
C VAL A 52 -15.42 11.99 -14.76
N SER A 53 -15.03 11.60 -13.53
CA SER A 53 -15.56 12.15 -12.27
C SER A 53 -17.10 12.19 -12.20
N CYS A 54 -17.76 11.10 -12.65
CA CYS A 54 -19.22 11.01 -12.74
C CYS A 54 -19.97 10.91 -11.39
N GLY A 55 -19.26 10.60 -10.29
CA GLY A 55 -19.84 10.45 -8.96
C GLY A 55 -20.54 9.12 -8.66
N ASN A 56 -20.74 8.26 -9.66
CA ASN A 56 -21.45 6.98 -9.49
C ASN A 56 -20.77 6.02 -8.51
N CYS A 57 -19.43 6.05 -8.43
CA CYS A 57 -18.69 5.18 -7.53
C CYS A 57 -18.98 5.44 -6.06
N ALA A 58 -19.32 6.68 -5.67
CA ALA A 58 -19.69 7.01 -4.30
C ALA A 58 -21.18 6.68 -4.03
N THR A 59 -22.05 6.89 -5.03
CA THR A 59 -23.50 6.68 -4.88
C THR A 59 -23.93 5.21 -4.96
N TYR A 60 -23.29 4.42 -5.82
CA TYR A 60 -23.69 3.04 -6.14
C TYR A 60 -22.65 1.99 -5.71
N CYS A 61 -21.70 2.35 -4.85
CA CYS A 61 -20.72 1.37 -4.39
C CYS A 61 -21.40 0.24 -3.61
N VAL A 62 -20.98 -0.98 -3.89
CA VAL A 62 -21.35 -2.17 -3.11
C VAL A 62 -20.44 -2.38 -1.89
N LEU A 63 -19.30 -1.68 -1.84
CA LEU A 63 -18.37 -1.70 -0.72
C LEU A 63 -18.65 -0.51 0.21
N GLU A 64 -18.33 -0.68 1.49
CA GLU A 64 -18.47 0.35 2.52
C GLU A 64 -17.59 1.57 2.22
N GLU A 65 -16.37 1.34 1.74
CA GLU A 65 -15.51 2.38 1.18
C GLU A 65 -15.68 2.44 -0.35
N SER A 66 -15.93 3.63 -0.88
CA SER A 66 -16.07 3.81 -2.32
C SER A 66 -14.79 3.44 -3.08
N ALA A 67 -14.96 2.91 -4.29
CA ALA A 67 -13.86 2.59 -5.21
C ALA A 67 -13.00 3.80 -5.59
N VAL A 68 -13.49 5.04 -5.44
CA VAL A 68 -12.71 6.24 -5.78
C VAL A 68 -12.03 6.80 -4.53
N LYS A 69 -10.87 6.24 -4.21
CA LYS A 69 -9.89 6.92 -3.35
C LYS A 69 -8.88 7.62 -4.25
N ALA A 70 -9.00 8.93 -4.37
CA ALA A 70 -7.93 9.74 -4.92
C ALA A 70 -6.81 9.73 -3.89
N VAL A 71 -5.65 9.19 -4.23
CA VAL A 71 -4.44 9.25 -3.41
C VAL A 71 -3.45 10.18 -4.07
N GLN A 72 -2.62 10.84 -3.26
CA GLN A 72 -1.68 11.83 -3.76
C GLN A 72 -0.71 11.22 -4.79
N VAL A 73 -0.64 11.84 -5.98
CA VAL A 73 0.33 11.45 -7.02
C VAL A 73 1.57 12.34 -6.89
N TYR A 74 2.51 11.93 -6.06
CA TYR A 74 3.71 12.72 -5.74
C TYR A 74 4.54 13.13 -6.97
N ALA A 75 4.55 12.30 -8.03
CA ALA A 75 5.27 12.61 -9.27
C ALA A 75 4.77 13.87 -10.00
N ILE A 76 3.55 14.34 -9.71
CA ILE A 76 2.91 15.49 -10.36
C ILE A 76 2.64 16.62 -9.34
N CYS A 77 2.87 16.39 -8.04
CA CYS A 77 2.63 17.40 -7.02
C CYS A 77 3.61 18.57 -7.15
N GLY A 78 3.09 19.79 -7.33
CA GLY A 78 3.86 21.02 -7.40
C GLY A 78 4.10 21.72 -6.05
N TYR A 79 3.65 21.12 -4.94
CA TYR A 79 3.66 21.71 -3.59
C TYR A 79 3.02 23.10 -3.49
N CYS A 80 1.98 23.37 -4.27
CA CYS A 80 1.38 24.71 -4.39
C CYS A 80 0.78 25.23 -3.08
N ASP A 81 0.73 26.55 -2.91
CA ASP A 81 -0.05 27.19 -1.82
C ASP A 81 -1.57 26.98 -2.01
N PHE A 82 -2.01 27.05 -3.27
CA PHE A 82 -3.37 26.76 -3.70
C PHE A 82 -3.43 25.41 -4.40
N CYS A 83 -4.20 24.47 -3.84
CA CYS A 83 -4.49 23.18 -4.45
C CYS A 83 -5.99 23.08 -4.77
N PRO A 84 -6.37 22.93 -6.06
CA PRO A 84 -7.79 22.86 -6.45
C PRO A 84 -8.48 21.57 -6.00
N GLY A 85 -7.73 20.56 -5.54
CA GLY A 85 -8.29 19.36 -4.92
C GLY A 85 -8.54 19.51 -3.42
N TYR A 86 -7.98 20.54 -2.79
CA TYR A 86 -8.11 20.82 -1.35
C TYR A 86 -9.03 22.01 -1.09
N LEU A 87 -8.88 23.13 -1.81
CA LEU A 87 -9.61 24.37 -1.56
C LEU A 87 -10.78 24.57 -2.54
N GLU A 88 -11.90 25.07 -2.01
CA GLU A 88 -13.01 25.56 -2.83
C GLU A 88 -12.55 26.75 -3.72
N PRO A 89 -13.16 26.94 -4.91
CA PRO A 89 -12.84 28.09 -5.75
C PRO A 89 -13.08 29.41 -5.00
N ALA A 90 -12.07 30.29 -5.00
CA ALA A 90 -12.08 31.58 -4.29
C ALA A 90 -12.13 31.51 -2.75
N ALA A 91 -11.83 30.35 -2.16
CA ALA A 91 -11.60 30.20 -0.73
C ALA A 91 -10.36 30.98 -0.25
N ALA A 92 -10.30 31.28 1.05
CA ALA A 92 -9.06 31.75 1.65
C ALA A 92 -8.00 30.64 1.64
N LEU A 93 -6.72 30.99 1.50
CA LEU A 93 -5.60 30.03 1.46
C LEU A 93 -5.19 29.54 2.86
N ASP A 94 -6.15 29.18 3.68
CA ASP A 94 -5.96 28.62 5.01
C ASP A 94 -6.58 27.20 5.11
N SER A 95 -6.50 26.59 6.28
CA SER A 95 -7.06 25.25 6.56
C SER A 95 -8.39 25.33 7.32
N GLY A 96 -9.17 26.40 7.10
CA GLY A 96 -10.52 26.52 7.62
C GLY A 96 -11.44 25.49 6.96
N ALA A 97 -12.31 24.84 7.75
CA ALA A 97 -13.20 23.79 7.26
C ALA A 97 -14.17 24.27 6.17
N GLU A 98 -14.51 25.57 6.17
CA GLU A 98 -15.31 26.24 5.16
C GLU A 98 -14.60 26.42 3.81
N ASN A 99 -13.27 26.36 3.83
CA ASN A 99 -12.42 26.51 2.65
C ASN A 99 -12.09 25.16 2.02
N GLU A 100 -12.22 24.06 2.75
CA GLU A 100 -11.89 22.71 2.29
C GLU A 100 -13.00 22.06 1.45
N LEU A 101 -12.60 21.41 0.35
CA LEU A 101 -13.49 20.58 -0.49
C LEU A 101 -13.85 19.24 0.17
N CYS A 102 -12.96 18.72 1.02
CA CYS A 102 -13.11 17.40 1.61
C CYS A 102 -14.13 17.43 2.77
N PRO A 103 -15.28 16.75 2.68
CA PRO A 103 -16.31 16.82 3.70
C PRO A 103 -15.91 16.16 5.03
N THR A 104 -14.89 15.31 5.02
CA THR A 104 -14.38 14.61 6.21
C THR A 104 -13.04 15.13 6.69
N GLY A 105 -12.48 16.17 6.04
CA GLY A 105 -11.15 16.69 6.39
C GLY A 105 -10.03 15.66 6.18
N ALA A 106 -10.18 14.74 5.23
CA ALA A 106 -9.21 13.68 4.98
C ALA A 106 -7.93 14.17 4.27
N ILE A 107 -7.89 15.40 3.76
CA ILE A 107 -6.73 15.95 3.07
C ILE A 107 -5.95 16.82 4.04
N VAL A 108 -4.71 16.45 4.32
CA VAL A 108 -3.83 17.15 5.25
C VAL A 108 -2.91 18.08 4.47
N ARG A 109 -3.07 19.39 4.67
CA ARG A 109 -2.17 20.43 4.16
C ARG A 109 -1.05 20.68 5.16
N LYS A 110 0.18 20.38 4.76
CA LYS A 110 1.40 20.50 5.57
C LYS A 110 2.30 21.59 5.00
N PHE A 111 2.65 22.56 5.82
CA PHE A 111 3.62 23.59 5.46
C PHE A 111 5.02 22.99 5.30
N ILE A 112 5.71 23.33 4.21
CA ILE A 112 7.12 22.97 3.99
C ILE A 112 7.99 24.22 4.18
N GLU A 113 7.83 25.19 3.29
CA GLU A 113 8.53 26.48 3.27
C GLU A 113 7.65 27.50 2.54
N GLU A 114 7.89 28.79 2.66
CA GLU A 114 7.04 29.78 1.95
C GLU A 114 7.38 29.81 0.45
N PRO A 115 6.42 29.68 -0.49
CA PRO A 115 4.95 29.54 -0.34
C PRO A 115 4.42 28.10 -0.48
N TYR A 116 5.25 27.08 -0.31
CA TYR A 116 4.99 25.69 -0.63
C TYR A 116 4.32 24.87 0.49
N TYR A 117 3.32 24.08 0.11
CA TYR A 117 2.60 23.16 0.97
C TYR A 117 2.49 21.77 0.33
N GLU A 118 2.62 20.74 1.15
CA GLU A 118 2.38 19.36 0.78
C GLU A 118 0.95 18.96 1.14
N TYR A 119 0.28 18.23 0.24
CA TYR A 119 -1.05 17.68 0.48
C TYR A 119 -0.94 16.17 0.54
N THR A 120 -1.36 15.60 1.66
CA THR A 120 -1.42 14.15 1.86
C THR A 120 -2.84 13.74 2.22
N ILE A 121 -3.17 12.46 2.03
CA ILE A 121 -4.53 11.96 2.27
C ILE A 121 -4.47 10.97 3.42
N ASP A 122 -5.23 11.26 4.47
CA ASP A 122 -5.51 10.31 5.54
C ASP A 122 -6.55 9.31 5.06
N GLU A 123 -6.08 8.10 4.73
CA GLU A 123 -6.91 7.02 4.21
C GLU A 123 -7.98 6.56 5.21
N THR A 124 -7.80 6.81 6.51
CA THR A 124 -8.75 6.41 7.56
C THR A 124 -9.98 7.32 7.61
N LEU A 125 -9.85 8.57 7.15
CA LEU A 125 -10.93 9.55 7.07
C LEU A 125 -11.54 9.64 5.66
N CYS A 126 -10.87 9.08 4.66
CA CYS A 126 -11.28 9.18 3.26
C CYS A 126 -12.42 8.21 2.93
N ILE A 127 -13.64 8.75 2.84
CA ILE A 127 -14.84 7.99 2.45
C ILE A 127 -14.96 7.73 0.93
N GLY A 128 -13.98 8.16 0.13
CA GLY A 128 -13.94 7.96 -1.31
C GLY A 128 -15.02 8.73 -2.11
N CYS A 129 -15.38 9.95 -1.68
CA CYS A 129 -16.44 10.74 -2.32
C CYS A 129 -16.07 11.38 -3.67
N ALA A 130 -14.81 11.28 -4.10
CA ALA A 130 -14.28 11.81 -5.36
C ALA A 130 -14.44 13.33 -5.61
N LYS A 131 -14.82 14.14 -4.60
CA LYS A 131 -14.98 15.60 -4.77
C LYS A 131 -13.68 16.31 -5.15
N CYS A 132 -12.56 15.86 -4.59
CA CYS A 132 -11.23 16.44 -4.82
C CYS A 132 -10.62 16.16 -6.21
N VAL A 133 -11.28 15.35 -7.05
CA VAL A 133 -10.83 15.03 -8.42
C VAL A 133 -11.82 15.49 -9.49
N LYS A 134 -12.78 16.35 -9.12
CA LYS A 134 -13.79 16.91 -10.02
C LYS A 134 -13.35 18.29 -10.51
#